data_AF-A0A6L6C967-F1
#
_entry.id   AF-A0A6L6C967-F1
#
_cell.length_a   1.000
_cell.length_b   1.000
_cell.length_c   1.000
_cell.angle_alpha   90.00
_cell.angle_beta   90.00
_cell.angle_gamma   90.00
#
_symmetry.space_group_name_H-M   'P 1'
#
loop_
_entity.id
_entity.type
_entity.pdbx_description
1 polymer ?
#
loop_
_entity_poly.entity_id
_entity_poly.type
_entity_poly.pdbx_seq_one_letter_code
_entity_poly.pdbx_strand_id
1 'polypeptide(L)'
;MLARIVIGLAVSLICFAIAGRRFFWLSKLIRTGQNANRPWSGIRRAKEAVTAEVIEVAGQKKLLKWTVPGLAHFFTMWGFTVLLTTILEVYGALYNRDFAIPFIGRANWLAAVEDFFAVMVLVSLVVFSVIRIKNAPSRKDRASRFYGSHLGAAWAVLGMISLVIITLLVYRGAQINTGHFPFITDGVMQSETSVAANQAMTSPWAFASQIVADWLAPLGVHTNAILEAVFILLNIGVITGFLVFVSYSKHLHIFLAPLNVAFSRRPRALGGLDKTPDMDMENVTEDTVFGVGKIEDFTWKQLLDFSTCTECGRCQSVCPAWNTGKPLSPKLLIMGLRDNMFASADRLLSGSTEGAVESLVPSIIDPDVLWSCTSCGACTEECPVDIEHVDAIIDMRRYEVMMESRFPSEAGLLLRNIENQGDPWGLGNSKRTEWLSALDFEVPIIEDTIPEDIEYLYWVGCAGSLDERGRKQVESTARMLHRAGVTFGILGPREACTGDPARRMGNEYLFQEMAKANIETLN
;
A
#
# COMPACT_ATOMS: atom_id res chain seq x y z
N MET A 1 35.14 -26.15 -10.71
CA MET A 1 33.83 -26.34 -10.05
C MET A 1 33.86 -25.96 -8.57
N LEU A 2 34.76 -26.55 -7.75
CA LEU A 2 34.83 -26.26 -6.30
C LEU A 2 34.89 -24.76 -5.95
N ALA A 3 35.72 -23.98 -6.64
CA ALA A 3 35.81 -22.52 -6.42
C ALA A 3 34.47 -21.80 -6.68
N ARG A 4 33.72 -22.19 -7.71
CA ARG A 4 32.40 -21.59 -8.02
C ARG A 4 31.40 -21.87 -6.90
N ILE A 5 31.36 -23.12 -6.42
CA ILE A 5 30.48 -23.54 -5.32
C ILE A 5 30.83 -22.76 -4.04
N VAL A 6 32.11 -22.74 -3.64
CA VAL A 6 32.55 -22.08 -2.41
C VAL A 6 32.25 -20.59 -2.46
N ILE A 7 32.60 -19.91 -3.55
CA ILE A 7 32.37 -18.46 -3.69
C ILE A 7 30.87 -18.16 -3.71
N GLY A 8 30.09 -18.88 -4.53
CA GLY A 8 28.65 -18.67 -4.65
C GLY A 8 27.94 -18.84 -3.32
N LEU A 9 28.18 -19.95 -2.62
CA LEU A 9 27.55 -20.22 -1.32
C LEU A 9 28.00 -19.24 -0.23
N ALA A 10 29.28 -18.87 -0.20
CA ALA A 10 29.79 -17.91 0.79
C ALA A 10 29.13 -16.53 0.62
N VAL A 11 29.04 -16.03 -0.61
CA VAL A 11 28.37 -14.75 -0.91
C VAL A 11 26.90 -14.81 -0.51
N SER A 12 26.18 -15.87 -0.90
CA SER A 12 24.78 -16.05 -0.56
C SER A 12 24.55 -16.10 0.95
N LEU A 13 25.37 -16.85 1.69
CA LEU A 13 25.26 -16.96 3.15
C LEU A 13 25.44 -15.61 3.84
N ILE A 14 26.44 -14.82 3.43
CA ILE A 14 26.69 -13.48 3.98
C ILE A 14 25.50 -12.57 3.70
N CYS A 15 25.04 -12.51 2.45
CA CYS A 15 23.91 -11.67 2.06
C CYS A 15 22.61 -12.07 2.77
N PHE A 16 22.31 -13.37 2.88
CA PHE A 16 21.15 -13.86 3.61
C PHE A 16 21.22 -13.57 5.11
N ALA A 17 22.40 -13.66 5.73
CA ALA A 17 22.56 -13.29 7.14
C ALA A 17 22.28 -11.79 7.37
N ILE A 18 22.81 -10.92 6.51
CA ILE A 18 22.57 -9.46 6.59
C ILE A 18 21.09 -9.14 6.38
N ALA A 19 20.49 -9.65 5.29
CA ALA A 19 19.09 -9.41 4.98
C ALA A 19 18.17 -9.99 6.06
N GLY A 20 18.43 -11.23 6.52
CA GLY A 20 17.67 -11.88 7.59
C GLY A 20 17.72 -11.11 8.90
N ARG A 21 18.90 -10.61 9.30
CA ARG A 21 19.04 -9.72 10.47
C ARG A 21 18.19 -8.46 10.30
N ARG A 22 18.19 -7.85 9.10
CA ARG A 22 17.41 -6.66 8.82
C ARG A 22 15.90 -6.93 8.87
N PHE A 23 15.42 -8.01 8.27
CA PHE A 23 14.00 -8.39 8.34
C PHE A 23 13.54 -8.70 9.77
N PHE A 24 14.38 -9.39 10.55
CA PHE A 24 14.09 -9.64 11.96
C PHE A 24 13.99 -8.34 12.76
N TRP A 25 14.92 -7.40 12.54
CA TRP A 25 14.88 -6.08 13.16
C TRP A 25 13.63 -5.30 12.77
N LEU A 26 13.24 -5.30 11.48
CA LEU A 26 12.03 -4.64 10.99
C LEU A 26 10.77 -5.24 11.61
N SER A 27 10.70 -6.57 11.70
CA SER A 27 9.58 -7.27 12.34
C SER A 27 9.46 -6.90 13.81
N LYS A 28 10.58 -6.82 14.54
CA LYS A 28 10.59 -6.35 15.93
C LYS A 28 10.10 -4.91 16.04
N LEU A 29 10.62 -4.01 15.20
CA LEU A 29 10.26 -2.59 15.22
C LEU A 29 8.77 -2.38 14.91
N ILE A 30 8.23 -3.04 13.88
CA ILE A 30 6.80 -2.92 13.54
C ILE A 30 5.92 -3.43 14.70
N ARG A 31 6.37 -4.47 15.41
CA ARG A 31 5.65 -5.04 16.56
C ARG A 31 5.75 -4.24 17.86
N THR A 32 6.52 -3.15 17.91
CA THR A 32 6.51 -2.27 19.09
C THR A 32 5.26 -1.40 19.17
N GLY A 33 4.51 -1.25 18.06
CA GLY A 33 3.28 -0.48 18.04
C GLY A 33 2.17 -1.13 18.86
N GLN A 34 1.20 -0.31 19.26
CA GLN A 34 0.04 -0.74 20.04
C GLN A 34 -0.78 -1.83 19.33
N ASN A 35 -1.61 -2.54 20.10
CA ASN A 35 -2.55 -3.50 19.52
C ASN A 35 -3.59 -2.77 18.65
N ALA A 36 -3.78 -3.25 17.42
CA ALA A 36 -4.86 -2.75 16.58
C ALA A 36 -6.22 -3.25 17.09
N ASN A 37 -7.25 -2.40 17.09
CA ASN A 37 -8.61 -2.70 17.54
C ASN A 37 -9.40 -3.64 16.59
N ARG A 38 -8.70 -4.44 15.78
CA ARG A 38 -9.24 -5.36 14.79
C ARG A 38 -8.60 -6.74 14.97
N PRO A 39 -9.16 -7.60 15.84
CA PRO A 39 -8.59 -8.92 16.06
C PRO A 39 -8.53 -9.72 14.76
N TRP A 40 -7.34 -10.26 14.49
CA TRP A 40 -7.08 -11.13 13.34
C TRP A 40 -7.49 -12.56 13.68
N SER A 41 -8.78 -12.86 13.57
CA SER A 41 -9.28 -14.21 13.84
C SER A 41 -10.50 -14.57 12.99
N GLY A 42 -10.66 -15.86 12.76
CA GLY A 42 -11.82 -16.45 12.09
C GLY A 42 -11.65 -16.69 10.59
N ILE A 43 -12.42 -17.68 10.10
CA ILE A 43 -12.39 -18.16 8.71
C ILE A 43 -12.76 -17.05 7.72
N ARG A 44 -13.68 -16.15 8.09
CA ARG A 44 -14.08 -15.02 7.23
C ARG A 44 -12.91 -14.09 6.92
N ARG A 45 -12.13 -13.71 7.94
CA ARG A 45 -10.95 -12.85 7.77
C ARG A 45 -9.88 -13.51 6.92
N ALA A 46 -9.64 -14.81 7.12
CA ALA A 46 -8.72 -15.57 6.28
C ALA A 46 -9.18 -15.58 4.80
N LYS A 47 -10.47 -15.79 4.54
CA LYS A 47 -11.03 -15.73 3.18
C LYS A 47 -10.89 -14.34 2.56
N GLU A 48 -11.17 -13.28 3.31
CA GLU A 48 -11.00 -11.88 2.86
C GLU A 48 -9.54 -11.59 2.51
N ALA A 49 -8.59 -12.01 3.36
CA ALA A 49 -7.16 -11.83 3.12
C ALA A 49 -6.67 -12.60 1.88
N VAL A 50 -7.04 -13.88 1.73
CA VAL A 50 -6.68 -14.66 0.53
C VAL A 50 -7.28 -14.05 -0.74
N THR A 51 -8.54 -13.60 -0.67
CA THR A 51 -9.19 -12.92 -1.80
C THR A 51 -8.45 -11.64 -2.16
N ALA A 52 -8.02 -10.87 -1.17
CA ALA A 52 -7.23 -9.67 -1.36
C ALA A 52 -5.87 -9.95 -2.00
N GLU A 53 -5.14 -10.97 -1.54
CA GLU A 53 -3.86 -11.38 -2.13
C GLU A 53 -4.03 -11.75 -3.62
N VAL A 54 -5.06 -12.55 -3.93
CA VAL A 54 -5.31 -12.97 -5.31
C VAL A 54 -5.68 -11.77 -6.20
N ILE A 55 -6.54 -10.86 -5.73
CA ILE A 55 -7.05 -9.76 -6.54
C ILE A 55 -6.05 -8.59 -6.63
N GLU A 56 -5.50 -8.17 -5.50
CA GLU A 56 -4.70 -6.94 -5.38
C GLU A 56 -3.21 -7.21 -5.60
N VAL A 57 -2.66 -8.32 -5.08
CA VAL A 57 -1.23 -8.65 -5.23
C VAL A 57 -0.98 -9.39 -6.53
N ALA A 58 -1.54 -10.60 -6.69
CA ALA A 58 -1.32 -11.42 -7.88
C ALA A 58 -2.01 -10.81 -9.13
N GLY A 59 -3.27 -10.40 -8.97
CA GLY A 59 -4.08 -9.78 -10.02
C GLY A 59 -3.75 -8.32 -10.30
N GLN A 60 -2.98 -7.64 -9.42
CA GLN A 60 -2.52 -6.26 -9.61
C GLN A 60 -3.67 -5.25 -9.87
N LYS A 61 -4.90 -5.52 -9.41
CA LYS A 61 -6.12 -4.77 -9.78
C LYS A 61 -5.96 -3.26 -9.59
N LYS A 62 -5.53 -2.79 -8.41
CA LYS A 62 -5.27 -1.35 -8.17
C LYS A 62 -4.14 -0.79 -9.03
N LEU A 63 -3.11 -1.56 -9.32
CA LEU A 63 -1.98 -1.11 -10.16
C LEU A 63 -2.42 -0.93 -11.62
N LEU A 64 -3.24 -1.83 -12.15
CA LEU A 64 -3.73 -1.78 -13.52
C LEU A 64 -4.69 -0.61 -13.80
N LYS A 65 -5.24 0.06 -12.77
CA LYS A 65 -5.99 1.32 -12.95
C LYS A 65 -5.22 2.40 -13.70
N TRP A 66 -3.88 2.42 -13.60
CA TRP A 66 -3.04 3.27 -14.46
C TRP A 66 -2.34 2.37 -15.47
N THR A 67 -2.92 2.23 -16.65
CA THR A 67 -2.59 1.17 -17.63
C THR A 67 -1.09 1.05 -17.91
N VAL A 68 -0.41 2.13 -18.30
CA VAL A 68 1.00 2.07 -18.71
C VAL A 68 1.95 1.68 -17.56
N PRO A 69 2.02 2.42 -16.43
CA PRO A 69 2.86 2.01 -15.31
C PRO A 69 2.38 0.72 -14.64
N GLY A 70 1.08 0.41 -14.70
CA GLY A 70 0.50 -0.81 -14.17
C GLY A 70 0.94 -2.05 -14.93
N LEU A 71 0.90 -2.02 -16.27
CA LEU A 71 1.39 -3.12 -17.11
C LEU A 71 2.90 -3.32 -16.97
N ALA A 72 3.69 -2.24 -16.96
CA ALA A 72 5.12 -2.35 -16.70
C ALA A 72 5.40 -2.99 -15.33
N HIS A 73 4.61 -2.66 -14.30
CA HIS A 73 4.73 -3.29 -13.00
C HIS A 73 4.28 -4.75 -13.00
N PHE A 74 3.19 -5.07 -13.68
CA PHE A 74 2.68 -6.43 -13.83
C PHE A 74 3.73 -7.36 -14.43
N PHE A 75 4.34 -6.97 -15.56
CA PHE A 75 5.41 -7.75 -16.19
C PHE A 75 6.67 -7.84 -15.33
N THR A 76 7.00 -6.78 -14.59
CA THR A 76 8.14 -6.82 -13.66
C THR A 76 7.88 -7.81 -12.52
N MET A 77 6.72 -7.73 -11.85
CA MET A 77 6.36 -8.60 -10.73
C MET A 77 6.28 -10.07 -11.15
N TRP A 78 5.49 -10.38 -12.18
CA TRP A 78 5.37 -11.74 -12.69
C TRP A 78 6.68 -12.24 -13.31
N GLY A 79 7.49 -11.34 -13.88
CA GLY A 79 8.83 -11.67 -14.33
C GLY A 79 9.71 -12.14 -13.19
N PHE A 80 9.72 -11.45 -12.05
CA PHE A 80 10.42 -11.93 -10.85
C PHE A 80 9.88 -13.28 -10.35
N THR A 81 8.55 -13.50 -10.36
CA THR A 81 7.94 -14.76 -9.93
C THR A 81 8.34 -15.93 -10.83
N VAL A 82 8.27 -15.76 -12.15
CA VAL A 82 8.65 -16.78 -13.13
C VAL A 82 10.15 -17.03 -13.05
N LEU A 83 10.98 -15.98 -13.04
CA LEU A 83 12.43 -16.11 -13.02
C LEU A 83 12.97 -16.67 -11.69
N LEU A 84 12.14 -16.93 -10.68
CA LEU A 84 12.54 -17.78 -9.54
C LEU A 84 12.99 -19.18 -10.01
N THR A 85 12.45 -19.70 -11.11
CA THR A 85 12.94 -20.96 -11.73
C THR A 85 14.41 -20.83 -12.13
N THR A 86 14.79 -19.72 -12.75
CA THR A 86 16.19 -19.47 -13.13
C THR A 86 17.12 -19.39 -11.93
N ILE A 87 16.64 -18.91 -10.78
CA ILE A 87 17.44 -18.90 -9.55
C ILE A 87 17.72 -20.34 -9.11
N LEU A 88 16.70 -21.21 -9.10
CA LEU A 88 16.88 -22.63 -8.77
C LEU A 88 17.87 -23.30 -9.74
N GLU A 89 17.77 -22.99 -11.02
CA GLU A 89 18.68 -23.52 -12.04
C GLU A 89 20.11 -23.03 -11.87
N VAL A 90 20.32 -21.74 -11.61
CA VAL A 90 21.64 -21.16 -11.32
C VAL A 90 22.29 -21.80 -10.10
N TYR A 91 21.53 -22.00 -9.01
CA TYR A 91 22.07 -22.68 -7.82
C TYR A 91 22.35 -24.16 -8.08
N GLY A 92 21.51 -24.87 -8.83
CA GLY A 92 21.79 -26.24 -9.25
C GLY A 92 23.01 -26.34 -10.17
N ALA A 93 23.18 -25.36 -11.06
CA ALA A 93 24.30 -25.23 -11.98
C ALA A 93 25.67 -25.01 -11.30
N LEU A 94 25.68 -24.57 -10.04
CA LEU A 94 26.90 -24.56 -9.23
C LEU A 94 27.47 -25.97 -9.02
N TYR A 95 26.58 -26.96 -8.81
CA TYR A 95 26.95 -28.34 -8.50
C TYR A 95 27.05 -29.20 -9.76
N ASN A 96 26.13 -29.01 -10.71
CA ASN A 96 26.09 -29.74 -11.97
C ASN A 96 25.78 -28.78 -13.11
N ARG A 97 26.71 -28.58 -14.05
CA ARG A 97 26.56 -27.62 -15.17
C ARG A 97 25.35 -27.93 -16.05
N ASP A 98 24.92 -29.19 -16.11
CA ASP A 98 23.75 -29.66 -16.87
C ASP A 98 22.49 -29.81 -15.99
N PHE A 99 22.48 -29.16 -14.82
CA PHE A 99 21.33 -29.18 -13.94
C PHE A 99 20.09 -28.63 -14.65
N ALA A 100 18.98 -29.35 -14.46
CA ALA A 100 17.66 -28.94 -14.87
C ALA A 100 16.69 -29.22 -13.73
N ILE A 101 15.69 -28.37 -13.55
CA ILE A 101 14.61 -28.61 -12.58
C ILE A 101 13.92 -29.94 -12.95
N PRO A 102 13.70 -30.87 -12.00
CA PRO A 102 12.98 -32.11 -12.27
C PRO A 102 11.63 -31.84 -12.94
N PHE A 103 11.25 -32.70 -13.90
CA PHE A 103 10.00 -32.69 -14.67
C PHE A 103 9.80 -31.52 -15.66
N ILE A 104 10.22 -30.29 -15.33
CA ILE A 104 9.93 -29.09 -16.14
C ILE A 104 11.18 -28.43 -16.75
N GLY A 105 12.37 -28.63 -16.17
CA GLY A 105 13.59 -27.89 -16.50
C GLY A 105 14.24 -28.21 -17.85
N ARG A 106 13.64 -29.11 -18.64
CA ARG A 106 14.02 -29.37 -20.04
C ARG A 106 12.88 -29.08 -21.01
N ALA A 107 11.77 -28.55 -20.53
CA ALA A 107 10.61 -28.28 -21.35
C ALA A 107 10.79 -26.97 -22.13
N ASN A 108 10.68 -27.03 -23.45
CA ASN A 108 10.90 -25.88 -24.34
C ASN A 108 9.97 -24.68 -24.07
N TRP A 109 8.77 -24.92 -23.53
CA TRP A 109 7.87 -23.85 -23.12
C TRP A 109 8.41 -23.04 -21.94
N LEU A 110 9.20 -23.64 -21.04
CA LEU A 110 9.80 -22.95 -19.91
C LEU A 110 10.86 -21.96 -20.39
N ALA A 111 11.72 -22.37 -21.33
CA ALA A 111 12.64 -21.46 -22.02
C ALA A 111 11.92 -20.27 -22.66
N ALA A 112 10.80 -20.52 -23.36
CA ALA A 112 10.00 -19.47 -23.98
C ALA A 112 9.51 -18.44 -22.95
N VAL A 113 9.02 -18.94 -21.83
CA VAL A 113 8.42 -18.12 -20.76
C VAL A 113 9.52 -17.34 -20.01
N GLU A 114 10.66 -17.96 -19.70
CA GLU A 114 11.80 -17.31 -19.07
C GLU A 114 12.34 -16.15 -19.94
N ASP A 115 12.60 -16.40 -21.23
CA ASP A 115 13.12 -15.38 -22.14
C ASP A 115 12.08 -14.27 -22.41
N PHE A 116 10.80 -14.62 -22.53
CA PHE A 116 9.72 -13.64 -22.65
C PHE A 116 9.71 -12.69 -21.45
N PHE A 117 9.73 -13.21 -20.23
CA PHE A 117 9.73 -12.36 -19.04
C PHE A 117 11.04 -11.60 -18.87
N ALA A 118 12.19 -12.17 -19.22
CA ALA A 118 13.46 -11.44 -19.21
C ALA A 118 13.40 -10.18 -20.10
N VAL A 119 12.89 -10.33 -21.34
CA VAL A 119 12.71 -9.20 -22.26
C VAL A 119 11.66 -8.21 -21.75
N MET A 120 10.50 -8.70 -21.30
CA MET A 120 9.43 -7.83 -20.82
C MET A 120 9.80 -7.05 -19.55
N VAL A 121 10.64 -7.61 -18.69
CA VAL A 121 11.23 -6.88 -17.55
C VAL A 121 12.11 -5.75 -18.06
N LEU A 122 13.06 -6.00 -18.98
CA LEU A 122 13.92 -4.94 -19.53
C LEU A 122 13.11 -3.82 -20.20
N VAL A 123 12.09 -4.17 -20.99
CA VAL A 123 11.17 -3.20 -21.59
C VAL A 123 10.44 -2.39 -20.51
N SER A 124 9.97 -3.04 -19.45
CA SER A 124 9.31 -2.39 -18.31
C SER A 124 10.24 -1.41 -17.59
N LEU A 125 11.52 -1.73 -17.43
CA LEU A 125 12.52 -0.84 -16.83
C LEU A 125 12.76 0.40 -17.69
N VAL A 126 12.75 0.26 -19.02
CA VAL A 126 12.78 1.41 -19.95
C VAL A 126 11.54 2.28 -19.76
N VAL A 127 10.34 1.68 -19.71
CA VAL A 127 9.09 2.41 -19.45
C VAL A 127 9.14 3.17 -18.13
N PHE A 128 9.59 2.54 -17.05
CA PHE A 128 9.76 3.20 -15.74
C PHE A 128 10.77 4.33 -15.79
N SER A 129 11.88 4.15 -16.49
CA SER A 129 12.91 5.17 -16.68
C SER A 129 12.34 6.39 -17.41
N VAL A 130 11.59 6.18 -18.50
CA VAL A 130 10.92 7.26 -19.25
C VAL A 130 9.91 7.99 -18.37
N ILE A 131 9.06 7.26 -17.63
CA ILE A 131 8.07 7.86 -16.71
C ILE A 131 8.77 8.70 -15.64
N ARG A 132 9.89 8.22 -15.09
CA ARG A 132 10.66 8.89 -14.05
C ARG A 132 11.34 10.15 -14.56
N ILE A 133 11.89 10.13 -15.78
CA ILE A 133 12.48 11.31 -16.42
C ILE A 133 11.40 12.35 -16.75
N LYS A 134 10.28 11.94 -17.35
CA LYS A 134 9.18 12.85 -17.72
C LYS A 134 8.52 13.51 -16.52
N ASN A 135 8.43 12.80 -15.40
CA ASN A 135 7.85 13.31 -14.17
C ASN A 135 8.90 13.68 -13.12
N ALA A 136 10.15 13.95 -13.52
CA ALA A 136 11.20 14.31 -12.57
C ALA A 136 10.83 15.60 -11.80
N PRO A 137 11.05 15.67 -10.48
CA PRO A 137 10.86 16.89 -9.71
C PRO A 137 11.67 18.07 -10.25
N SER A 138 12.88 17.84 -10.78
CA SER A 138 13.66 18.90 -11.44
C SER A 138 13.00 19.53 -12.68
N ARG A 139 11.95 18.90 -13.24
CA ARG A 139 11.20 19.40 -14.40
C ARG A 139 9.81 19.93 -14.06
N LYS A 140 9.16 19.35 -13.05
CA LYS A 140 7.75 19.64 -12.70
C LYS A 140 7.57 20.21 -11.30
N ASP A 141 8.64 20.31 -10.54
CA ASP A 141 8.64 20.73 -9.14
C ASP A 141 7.51 20.04 -8.34
N ARG A 142 6.66 20.80 -7.62
CA ARG A 142 5.53 20.29 -6.83
C ARG A 142 4.52 19.47 -7.64
N ALA A 143 4.35 19.76 -8.94
CA ALA A 143 3.45 19.01 -9.80
C ALA A 143 3.98 17.60 -10.14
N SER A 144 5.24 17.30 -9.81
CA SER A 144 5.76 15.93 -9.93
C SER A 144 5.11 15.00 -8.90
N ARG A 145 4.56 13.87 -9.36
CA ARG A 145 4.16 12.78 -8.45
C ARG A 145 5.33 12.22 -7.61
N PHE A 146 6.58 12.43 -8.05
CA PHE A 146 7.80 12.01 -7.37
C PHE A 146 8.41 13.13 -6.51
N TYR A 147 7.73 14.26 -6.34
CA TYR A 147 8.17 15.35 -5.46
C TYR A 147 8.43 14.83 -4.04
N GLY A 148 9.59 15.15 -3.45
CA GLY A 148 10.03 14.66 -2.14
C GLY A 148 10.33 13.16 -2.03
N SER A 149 10.32 12.40 -3.14
CA SER A 149 10.69 10.97 -3.11
C SER A 149 12.20 10.76 -3.21
N HIS A 150 12.69 9.63 -2.67
CA HIS A 150 14.08 9.22 -2.79
C HIS A 150 14.38 8.74 -4.23
N LEU A 151 14.92 9.63 -5.06
CA LEU A 151 15.17 9.37 -6.49
C LEU A 151 16.38 8.48 -6.72
N GLY A 152 17.47 8.68 -5.96
CA GLY A 152 18.71 7.90 -6.11
C GLY A 152 18.50 6.41 -5.89
N ALA A 153 17.84 6.06 -4.78
CA ALA A 153 17.45 4.68 -4.51
C ALA A 153 16.57 4.08 -5.62
N ALA A 154 15.72 4.89 -6.27
CA ALA A 154 14.90 4.41 -7.39
C ALA A 154 15.71 4.05 -8.63
N TRP A 155 16.70 4.86 -8.97
CA TRP A 155 17.60 4.58 -10.09
C TRP A 155 18.50 3.38 -9.79
N ALA A 156 18.97 3.26 -8.54
CA ALA A 156 19.70 2.08 -8.08
C ALA A 156 18.86 0.80 -8.23
N VAL A 157 17.58 0.81 -7.84
CA VAL A 157 16.66 -0.31 -8.09
C VAL A 157 16.58 -0.66 -9.58
N LEU A 158 16.31 0.30 -10.45
CA LEU A 158 16.18 0.04 -11.89
C LEU A 158 17.49 -0.53 -12.48
N GLY A 159 18.64 -0.01 -12.04
CA GLY A 159 19.96 -0.51 -12.43
C GLY A 159 20.22 -1.93 -11.95
N MET A 160 19.94 -2.23 -10.68
CA MET A 160 20.14 -3.56 -10.10
C MET A 160 19.24 -4.62 -10.75
N ILE A 161 17.95 -4.30 -11.00
CA ILE A 161 17.06 -5.21 -11.72
C ILE A 161 17.57 -5.45 -13.15
N SER A 162 18.03 -4.40 -13.83
CA SER A 162 18.64 -4.55 -15.17
C SER A 162 19.86 -5.47 -15.10
N LEU A 163 20.73 -5.31 -14.10
CA LEU A 163 21.90 -6.16 -13.90
C LEU A 163 21.51 -7.62 -13.62
N VAL A 164 20.46 -7.88 -12.83
CA VAL A 164 19.96 -9.26 -12.63
C VAL A 164 19.62 -9.91 -13.97
N ILE A 165 18.86 -9.22 -14.84
CA ILE A 165 18.45 -9.78 -16.13
C ILE A 165 19.62 -9.86 -17.12
N ILE A 166 20.47 -8.84 -17.20
CA ILE A 166 21.62 -8.83 -18.11
C ILE A 166 22.60 -9.95 -17.74
N THR A 167 22.90 -10.12 -16.45
CA THR A 167 23.81 -11.18 -16.00
C THR A 167 23.23 -12.57 -16.24
N LEU A 168 21.90 -12.73 -16.09
CA LEU A 168 21.20 -13.96 -16.47
C LEU A 168 21.34 -14.26 -17.96
N LEU A 169 21.01 -13.31 -18.84
CA LEU A 169 21.05 -13.52 -20.30
C LEU A 169 22.47 -13.80 -20.81
N VAL A 170 23.49 -13.12 -20.27
CA VAL A 170 24.90 -13.40 -20.62
C VAL A 170 25.32 -14.79 -20.12
N TYR A 171 24.91 -15.17 -18.91
CA TYR A 171 25.14 -16.52 -18.41
C TYR A 171 24.50 -17.57 -19.31
N ARG A 172 23.22 -17.41 -19.70
CA ARG A 172 22.52 -18.34 -20.61
C ARG A 172 23.12 -18.40 -22.00
N GLY A 173 23.46 -17.24 -22.59
CA GLY A 173 24.10 -17.20 -23.91
C GLY A 173 25.47 -17.91 -23.92
N ALA A 174 26.25 -17.74 -22.85
CA ALA A 174 27.49 -18.49 -22.67
C ALA A 174 27.24 -19.99 -22.46
N GLN A 175 26.19 -20.35 -21.70
CA GLN A 175 25.77 -21.74 -21.45
C GLN A 175 25.32 -22.45 -22.75
N ILE A 176 24.69 -21.72 -23.68
CA ILE A 176 24.35 -22.19 -25.02
C ILE A 176 25.64 -22.48 -25.80
N ASN A 177 26.56 -21.52 -25.88
CA ASN A 177 27.79 -21.68 -26.63
C ASN A 177 28.72 -22.78 -26.08
N THR A 178 28.58 -23.14 -24.81
CA THR A 178 29.35 -24.22 -24.16
C THR A 178 28.66 -25.57 -24.21
N GLY A 179 27.40 -25.66 -24.65
CA GLY A 179 26.66 -26.92 -24.79
C GLY A 179 25.96 -27.39 -23.51
N HIS A 180 25.95 -26.59 -22.44
CA HIS A 180 25.36 -26.94 -21.14
C HIS A 180 23.96 -26.36 -20.92
N PHE A 181 23.37 -25.72 -21.93
CA PHE A 181 22.04 -25.14 -21.80
C PHE A 181 20.99 -26.27 -21.71
N PRO A 182 20.09 -26.23 -20.70
CA PRO A 182 19.22 -27.37 -20.41
C PRO A 182 18.07 -27.54 -21.42
N PHE A 183 17.71 -26.47 -22.15
CA PHE A 183 16.61 -26.47 -23.12
C PHE A 183 17.13 -26.68 -24.54
N ILE A 184 16.98 -27.91 -25.05
CA ILE A 184 17.47 -28.34 -26.36
C ILE A 184 16.30 -28.73 -27.28
N THR A 185 16.55 -28.73 -28.58
CA THR A 185 15.61 -29.24 -29.59
C THR A 185 15.32 -30.73 -29.35
N ASP A 186 14.04 -31.10 -29.45
CA ASP A 186 13.59 -32.47 -29.15
C ASP A 186 14.32 -33.51 -30.02
N GLY A 187 14.82 -34.57 -29.38
CA GLY A 187 15.52 -35.67 -30.05
C GLY A 187 17.01 -35.43 -30.32
N VAL A 188 17.59 -34.33 -29.85
CA VAL A 188 19.02 -34.00 -30.00
C VAL A 188 19.78 -34.28 -28.70
N MET A 189 21.00 -34.84 -28.78
CA MET A 189 21.85 -35.12 -27.60
C MET A 189 22.86 -34.00 -27.37
N GLN A 190 23.08 -33.61 -26.10
CA GLN A 190 24.10 -32.64 -25.69
C GLN A 190 25.51 -33.02 -26.20
N SER A 191 26.25 -32.04 -26.73
CA SER A 191 27.54 -32.18 -27.41
C SER A 191 28.38 -30.94 -27.09
N GLU A 192 29.68 -31.10 -26.87
CA GLU A 192 30.63 -30.00 -26.55
C GLU A 192 31.67 -29.82 -27.67
N THR A 193 31.22 -29.90 -28.92
CA THR A 193 32.13 -30.05 -30.07
C THR A 193 32.50 -28.74 -30.75
N SER A 194 31.56 -27.80 -30.86
CA SER A 194 31.80 -26.45 -31.41
C SER A 194 30.64 -25.52 -31.08
N VAL A 195 30.89 -24.20 -31.08
CA VAL A 195 29.82 -23.19 -30.88
C VAL A 195 28.64 -23.40 -31.84
N ALA A 196 28.94 -23.62 -33.12
CA ALA A 196 27.91 -23.82 -34.14
C ALA A 196 27.07 -25.08 -33.89
N ALA A 197 27.70 -26.19 -33.48
CA ALA A 197 26.98 -27.41 -33.11
C ALA A 197 26.09 -27.15 -31.88
N ASN A 198 26.64 -26.53 -30.83
CA ASN A 198 25.92 -26.28 -29.58
C ASN A 198 24.71 -25.37 -29.79
N GLN A 199 24.85 -24.32 -30.60
CA GLN A 199 23.75 -23.43 -30.98
C GLN A 199 22.68 -24.14 -31.83
N ALA A 200 23.06 -24.98 -32.78
CA ALA A 200 22.10 -25.72 -33.62
C ALA A 200 21.19 -26.67 -32.82
N MET A 201 21.63 -27.05 -31.62
CA MET A 201 20.89 -27.93 -30.72
C MET A 201 19.98 -27.18 -29.75
N THR A 202 20.17 -25.86 -29.61
CA THR A 202 19.44 -25.04 -28.64
C THR A 202 17.97 -24.96 -29.01
N SER A 203 17.11 -24.90 -27.99
CA SER A 203 15.68 -24.69 -28.21
C SER A 203 15.41 -23.39 -28.98
N PRO A 204 14.64 -23.41 -30.08
CA PRO A 204 14.28 -22.19 -30.81
C PRO A 204 13.39 -21.24 -29.97
N TRP A 205 12.87 -21.72 -28.85
CA TRP A 205 12.05 -20.97 -27.92
C TRP A 205 12.87 -20.09 -26.98
N ALA A 206 14.18 -20.33 -26.84
CA ALA A 206 15.11 -19.51 -26.05
C ALA A 206 15.64 -18.32 -26.88
N PHE A 207 14.74 -17.53 -27.46
CA PHE A 207 15.06 -16.50 -28.45
C PHE A 207 15.98 -15.39 -27.93
N ALA A 208 15.80 -14.92 -26.69
CA ALA A 208 16.61 -13.83 -26.13
C ALA A 208 17.99 -14.34 -25.71
N SER A 209 18.03 -15.52 -25.09
CA SER A 209 19.25 -16.22 -24.74
C SER A 209 20.08 -16.58 -25.99
N GLN A 210 19.43 -16.98 -27.08
CA GLN A 210 20.07 -17.27 -28.37
C GLN A 210 20.69 -16.01 -29.00
N ILE A 211 19.99 -14.86 -28.99
CA ILE A 211 20.56 -13.60 -29.49
C ILE A 211 21.86 -13.24 -28.74
N VAL A 212 21.87 -13.43 -27.42
CA VAL A 212 23.08 -13.19 -26.62
C VAL A 212 24.15 -14.24 -26.90
N ALA A 213 23.78 -15.50 -27.11
CA ALA A 213 24.70 -16.55 -27.55
C ALA A 213 25.38 -16.16 -28.87
N ASP A 214 24.64 -15.66 -29.84
CA ASP A 214 25.16 -15.24 -31.15
C ASP A 214 26.15 -14.07 -31.03
N TRP A 215 25.91 -13.11 -30.12
CA TRP A 215 26.86 -12.04 -29.83
C TRP A 215 28.17 -12.54 -29.21
N LEU A 216 28.09 -13.62 -28.41
CA LEU A 216 29.25 -14.22 -27.75
C LEU A 216 29.93 -15.30 -28.61
N ALA A 217 29.29 -15.76 -29.69
CA ALA A 217 29.78 -16.85 -30.54
C ALA A 217 31.18 -16.61 -31.12
N PRO A 218 31.56 -15.40 -31.57
CA PRO A 218 32.91 -15.12 -32.10
C PRO A 218 34.05 -15.36 -31.10
N LEU A 219 33.75 -15.42 -29.80
CA LEU A 219 34.75 -15.61 -28.74
C LEU A 219 35.20 -17.08 -28.58
N GLY A 220 34.50 -18.03 -29.22
CA GLY A 220 34.79 -19.46 -29.17
C GLY A 220 34.38 -20.13 -27.85
N VAL A 221 34.43 -21.48 -27.82
CA VAL A 221 33.95 -22.29 -26.68
C VAL A 221 34.72 -21.99 -25.39
N HIS A 222 36.05 -21.84 -25.47
CA HIS A 222 36.89 -21.63 -24.29
C HIS A 222 36.55 -20.32 -23.56
N THR A 223 36.46 -19.20 -24.28
CA THR A 223 36.10 -17.90 -23.70
C THR A 223 34.68 -17.92 -23.15
N ASN A 224 33.74 -18.54 -23.86
CA ASN A 224 32.37 -18.72 -23.37
C ASN A 224 32.32 -19.56 -22.08
N ALA A 225 33.17 -20.57 -21.92
CA ALA A 225 33.25 -21.33 -20.67
C ALA A 225 33.74 -20.48 -19.47
N ILE A 226 34.62 -19.51 -19.72
CA ILE A 226 35.05 -18.52 -18.71
C ILE A 226 33.91 -17.55 -18.40
N LEU A 227 33.23 -17.02 -19.43
CA LEU A 227 32.08 -16.14 -19.25
C LEU A 227 30.97 -16.83 -18.47
N GLU A 228 30.62 -18.07 -18.79
CA GLU A 228 29.66 -18.89 -18.04
C GLU A 228 30.07 -18.98 -16.56
N ALA A 229 31.37 -19.21 -16.27
CA ALA A 229 31.92 -19.30 -14.92
C ALA A 229 31.78 -18.01 -14.10
N VAL A 230 32.01 -16.88 -14.76
CA VAL A 230 32.04 -15.56 -14.13
C VAL A 230 30.62 -15.05 -13.96
N PHE A 231 29.80 -15.17 -15.00
CA PHE A 231 28.44 -14.62 -15.01
C PHE A 231 27.47 -15.41 -14.14
N ILE A 232 27.67 -16.71 -13.92
CA ILE A 232 26.88 -17.44 -12.91
C ILE A 232 27.15 -16.89 -11.49
N LEU A 233 28.42 -16.62 -11.14
CA LEU A 233 28.79 -16.05 -9.85
C LEU A 233 28.36 -14.59 -9.72
N LEU A 234 28.49 -13.82 -10.80
CA LEU A 234 28.05 -12.44 -10.85
C LEU A 234 26.52 -12.35 -10.71
N ASN A 235 25.78 -13.23 -11.38
CA ASN A 235 24.32 -13.28 -11.27
C ASN A 235 23.88 -13.59 -9.83
N ILE A 236 24.47 -14.60 -9.19
CA ILE A 236 24.23 -14.90 -7.76
C ILE A 236 24.58 -13.70 -6.89
N GLY A 237 25.73 -13.07 -7.09
CA GLY A 237 26.18 -11.91 -6.33
C GLY A 237 25.26 -10.70 -6.50
N VAL A 238 24.79 -10.42 -7.72
CA VAL A 238 23.85 -9.33 -7.99
C VAL A 238 22.49 -9.62 -7.39
N ILE A 239 21.96 -10.84 -7.49
CA ILE A 239 20.66 -11.22 -6.91
C ILE A 239 20.69 -11.12 -5.39
N THR A 240 21.70 -11.71 -4.75
CA THR A 240 21.83 -11.74 -3.29
C THR A 240 22.21 -10.37 -2.73
N GLY A 241 23.06 -9.61 -3.42
CA GLY A 241 23.34 -8.20 -3.12
C GLY A 241 22.10 -7.32 -3.30
N PHE A 242 21.28 -7.57 -4.32
CA PHE A 242 20.01 -6.88 -4.50
C PHE A 242 19.06 -7.16 -3.34
N LEU A 243 18.95 -8.41 -2.87
CA LEU A 243 18.15 -8.73 -1.68
C LEU A 243 18.57 -7.93 -0.44
N VAL A 244 19.88 -7.79 -0.19
CA VAL A 244 20.39 -6.92 0.89
C VAL A 244 19.92 -5.48 0.65
N PHE A 245 20.14 -4.93 -0.54
CA PHE A 245 19.70 -3.58 -0.87
C PHE A 245 18.19 -3.37 -0.73
N VAL A 246 17.37 -4.36 -1.09
CA VAL A 246 15.92 -4.33 -0.91
C VAL A 246 15.55 -4.12 0.56
N SER A 247 16.22 -4.81 1.48
CA SER A 247 15.93 -4.73 2.93
C SER A 247 16.23 -3.36 3.58
N TYR A 248 16.96 -2.48 2.88
CA TYR A 248 17.32 -1.13 3.34
C TYR A 248 16.78 -0.01 2.44
N SER A 249 15.99 -0.33 1.43
CA SER A 249 15.51 0.67 0.45
C SER A 249 14.00 0.62 0.31
N LYS A 250 13.44 1.57 -0.44
CA LYS A 250 12.01 1.60 -0.77
C LYS A 250 11.51 0.41 -1.61
N HIS A 251 12.41 -0.44 -2.11
CA HIS A 251 12.02 -1.69 -2.77
C HIS A 251 11.57 -2.76 -1.78
N LEU A 252 11.75 -2.55 -0.47
CA LEU A 252 11.25 -3.39 0.62
C LEU A 252 9.76 -3.78 0.47
N HIS A 253 8.98 -2.96 -0.23
CA HIS A 253 7.58 -3.24 -0.53
C HIS A 253 7.33 -4.60 -1.18
N ILE A 254 8.28 -5.20 -1.89
CA ILE A 254 8.07 -6.55 -2.45
C ILE A 254 7.80 -7.60 -1.37
N PHE A 255 8.28 -7.37 -0.15
CA PHE A 255 8.06 -8.24 1.01
C PHE A 255 6.93 -7.74 1.91
N LEU A 256 6.85 -6.42 2.15
CA LEU A 256 5.86 -5.86 3.08
C LEU A 256 4.49 -5.63 2.46
N ALA A 257 4.38 -5.42 1.14
CA ALA A 257 3.09 -5.17 0.51
C ALA A 257 2.11 -6.34 0.63
N PRO A 258 2.49 -7.60 0.36
CA PRO A 258 1.58 -8.74 0.59
C PRO A 258 1.12 -8.83 2.05
N LEU A 259 2.02 -8.57 3.01
CA LEU A 259 1.65 -8.54 4.42
C LEU A 259 0.64 -7.41 4.68
N ASN A 260 0.92 -6.19 4.22
CA ASN A 260 0.05 -5.06 4.48
C ASN A 260 -1.34 -5.20 3.82
N VAL A 261 -1.39 -5.73 2.60
CA VAL A 261 -2.63 -6.03 1.86
C VAL A 261 -3.45 -7.09 2.57
N ALA A 262 -2.82 -8.16 3.07
CA ALA A 262 -3.48 -9.15 3.91
C ALA A 262 -4.06 -8.47 5.17
N PHE A 263 -3.26 -7.66 5.87
CA PHE A 263 -3.64 -7.00 7.12
C PHE A 263 -4.53 -5.75 6.99
N SER A 264 -4.89 -5.36 5.78
CA SER A 264 -5.68 -4.15 5.51
C SER A 264 -7.16 -4.27 5.85
N ARG A 265 -7.83 -3.13 6.01
CA ARG A 265 -9.29 -3.04 6.17
C ARG A 265 -10.04 -3.61 4.95
N ARG A 266 -10.86 -4.64 5.19
CA ARG A 266 -11.73 -5.28 4.18
C ARG A 266 -13.21 -5.23 4.57
N PRO A 267 -14.14 -5.20 3.58
CA PRO A 267 -13.90 -5.18 2.12
C PRO A 267 -13.64 -3.77 1.53
N ARG A 268 -13.85 -2.71 2.32
CA ARG A 268 -13.65 -1.31 1.91
C ARG A 268 -12.45 -0.71 2.63
N ALA A 269 -11.56 -0.07 1.89
CA ALA A 269 -10.37 0.54 2.47
C ALA A 269 -10.74 1.75 3.35
N LEU A 270 -11.79 2.49 2.97
CA LEU A 270 -12.46 3.53 3.78
C LEU A 270 -13.63 3.00 4.64
N GLY A 271 -13.53 1.79 5.20
CA GLY A 271 -14.52 1.36 6.20
C GLY A 271 -14.57 2.30 7.41
N GLY A 272 -15.53 2.08 8.33
CA GLY A 272 -15.66 2.93 9.52
C GLY A 272 -14.38 3.00 10.34
N LEU A 273 -14.16 4.15 10.98
CA LEU A 273 -13.04 4.35 11.92
C LEU A 273 -13.10 3.34 13.06
N ASP A 274 -11.93 2.94 13.52
CA ASP A 274 -11.82 2.03 14.67
C ASP A 274 -12.55 2.60 15.89
N LYS A 275 -13.15 1.70 16.65
CA LYS A 275 -13.79 2.07 17.91
C LYS A 275 -12.70 2.55 18.86
N THR A 276 -12.93 3.68 19.49
CA THR A 276 -12.16 4.12 20.65
C THR A 276 -12.75 3.49 21.91
N PRO A 277 -11.98 3.44 23.01
CA PRO A 277 -12.54 3.17 24.33
C PRO A 277 -13.74 4.08 24.62
N ASP A 278 -14.67 3.59 25.42
CA ASP A 278 -15.76 4.42 25.94
C ASP A 278 -15.15 5.50 26.85
N MET A 279 -15.54 6.76 26.64
CA MET A 279 -15.05 7.91 27.40
C MET A 279 -15.87 8.20 28.65
N ASP A 280 -16.62 7.23 29.16
CA ASP A 280 -17.14 7.31 30.52
C ASP A 280 -15.99 7.59 31.49
N MET A 281 -16.19 8.57 32.40
CA MET A 281 -15.13 9.09 33.28
C MET A 281 -14.44 8.01 34.14
N GLU A 282 -15.10 6.87 34.37
CA GLU A 282 -14.54 5.71 35.07
C GLU A 282 -13.41 5.02 34.30
N ASN A 283 -13.37 5.16 32.96
CA ASN A 283 -12.37 4.56 32.08
C ASN A 283 -11.23 5.53 31.70
N VAL A 284 -11.31 6.79 32.13
CA VAL A 284 -10.33 7.85 31.79
C VAL A 284 -9.46 8.12 33.01
N THR A 285 -8.20 7.68 32.93
CA THR A 285 -7.16 7.99 33.91
C THR A 285 -6.28 9.14 33.42
N GLU A 286 -5.45 9.73 34.30
CA GLU A 286 -4.46 10.75 33.92
C GLU A 286 -3.47 10.26 32.85
N ASP A 287 -3.23 8.95 32.77
CA ASP A 287 -2.35 8.33 31.77
C ASP A 287 -3.06 7.97 30.45
N THR A 288 -4.36 8.26 30.34
CA THR A 288 -5.14 7.92 29.14
C THR A 288 -4.78 8.86 28.00
N VAL A 289 -4.17 8.30 26.95
CA VAL A 289 -3.85 9.03 25.72
C VAL A 289 -4.96 8.80 24.70
N PHE A 290 -5.61 9.90 24.28
CA PHE A 290 -6.58 9.86 23.18
C PHE A 290 -5.89 10.15 21.85
N GLY A 291 -6.01 9.23 20.89
CA GLY A 291 -5.38 9.41 19.59
C GLY A 291 -3.89 9.10 19.60
N VAL A 292 -3.15 9.73 18.70
CA VAL A 292 -1.72 9.49 18.51
C VAL A 292 -0.93 10.81 18.52
N GLY A 293 -0.17 11.04 19.58
CA GLY A 293 0.70 12.22 19.73
C GLY A 293 2.17 11.91 19.50
N LYS A 294 2.57 10.65 19.70
CA LYS A 294 3.94 10.15 19.54
C LYS A 294 3.95 8.91 18.66
N ILE A 295 5.13 8.57 18.13
CA ILE A 295 5.25 7.45 17.19
C ILE A 295 4.94 6.09 17.82
N GLU A 296 5.21 5.92 19.12
CA GLU A 296 4.85 4.76 19.93
C GLU A 296 3.35 4.58 20.18
N ASP A 297 2.53 5.61 19.98
CA ASP A 297 1.08 5.53 20.18
C ASP A 297 0.40 4.84 18.98
N PHE A 298 1.06 4.81 17.81
CA PHE A 298 0.53 4.12 16.64
C PHE A 298 0.46 2.60 16.87
N THR A 299 -0.54 1.99 16.25
CA THR A 299 -0.69 0.54 16.23
C THR A 299 0.40 -0.13 15.39
N TRP A 300 0.70 -1.40 15.66
CA TRP A 300 1.63 -2.19 14.83
C TRP A 300 1.23 -2.18 13.34
N LYS A 301 -0.07 -2.11 13.04
CA LYS A 301 -0.60 -2.06 11.67
C LYS A 301 -0.26 -0.73 10.99
N GLN A 302 -0.34 0.39 11.71
CA GLN A 302 0.07 1.70 11.19
C GLN A 302 1.59 1.77 10.99
N LEU A 303 2.39 1.16 11.88
CA LEU A 303 3.84 1.04 11.67
C LEU A 303 4.18 0.18 10.42
N LEU A 304 3.40 -0.88 10.17
CA LEU A 304 3.50 -1.67 8.94
C LEU A 304 3.14 -0.83 7.70
N ASP A 305 2.09 -0.01 7.79
CA ASP A 305 1.67 0.90 6.72
C ASP A 305 2.81 1.86 6.33
N PHE A 306 3.43 2.50 7.32
CA PHE A 306 4.53 3.45 7.10
C PHE A 306 5.72 2.76 6.43
N SER A 307 6.06 1.55 6.88
CA SER A 307 7.15 0.73 6.34
C SER A 307 6.90 0.24 4.91
N THR A 308 5.64 0.20 4.46
CA THR A 308 5.24 -0.34 3.16
C THR A 308 5.18 0.75 2.07
N CYS A 309 5.33 2.02 2.43
CA CYS A 309 5.26 3.13 1.47
C CYS A 309 6.29 2.99 0.34
N THR A 310 5.79 2.89 -0.89
CA THR A 310 6.60 2.73 -2.12
C THR A 310 7.07 4.06 -2.72
N GLU A 311 6.60 5.18 -2.17
CA GLU A 311 6.83 6.53 -2.70
C GLU A 311 6.37 6.72 -4.16
N CYS A 312 5.38 5.94 -4.61
CA CYS A 312 4.91 5.97 -6.01
C CYS A 312 4.12 7.24 -6.39
N GLY A 313 3.54 7.95 -5.41
CA GLY A 313 2.85 9.22 -5.61
C GLY A 313 1.42 9.12 -6.15
N ARG A 314 0.82 7.93 -6.21
CA ARG A 314 -0.60 7.78 -6.60
C ARG A 314 -1.54 8.50 -5.63
N CYS A 315 -1.37 8.27 -4.33
CA CYS A 315 -2.15 8.94 -3.28
C CYS A 315 -2.00 10.47 -3.31
N GLN A 316 -0.81 10.98 -3.65
CA GLN A 316 -0.56 12.41 -3.85
C GLN A 316 -1.30 12.95 -5.08
N SER A 317 -1.28 12.22 -6.20
CA SER A 317 -1.85 12.68 -7.48
C SER A 317 -3.38 12.82 -7.44
N VAL A 318 -4.05 12.08 -6.55
CA VAL A 318 -5.52 12.13 -6.38
C VAL A 318 -5.97 12.96 -5.16
N CYS A 319 -5.03 13.48 -4.38
CA CYS A 319 -5.38 14.25 -3.20
C CYS A 319 -5.91 15.64 -3.61
N PRO A 320 -7.17 15.99 -3.26
CA PRO A 320 -7.73 17.29 -3.62
C PRO A 320 -6.99 18.45 -2.95
N ALA A 321 -6.49 18.25 -1.72
CA ALA A 321 -5.69 19.25 -1.01
C ALA A 321 -4.37 19.53 -1.77
N TRP A 322 -3.61 18.48 -2.11
CA TRP A 322 -2.37 18.64 -2.87
C TRP A 322 -2.59 19.36 -4.21
N ASN A 323 -3.62 18.95 -4.95
CA ASN A 323 -3.91 19.46 -6.29
C ASN A 323 -4.44 20.91 -6.31
N THR A 324 -4.90 21.42 -5.16
CA THR A 324 -5.35 22.82 -4.99
C THR A 324 -4.29 23.71 -4.35
N GLY A 325 -3.05 23.21 -4.19
CA GLY A 325 -1.93 23.98 -3.65
C GLY A 325 -1.81 23.95 -2.12
N LYS A 326 -2.72 23.29 -1.40
CA LYS A 326 -2.62 23.10 0.05
C LYS A 326 -1.41 22.21 0.42
N PRO A 327 -0.86 22.31 1.64
CA PRO A 327 0.40 21.64 2.00
C PRO A 327 0.31 20.11 2.07
N LEU A 328 -0.88 19.52 2.23
CA LEU A 328 -1.04 18.07 2.38
C LEU A 328 -0.67 17.28 1.11
N SER A 329 0.39 16.49 1.21
CA SER A 329 0.60 15.29 0.39
C SER A 329 0.47 14.05 1.29
N PRO A 330 -0.49 13.14 1.02
CA PRO A 330 -0.60 11.89 1.77
C PRO A 330 0.68 11.05 1.70
N LYS A 331 1.42 11.13 0.58
CA LYS A 331 2.71 10.45 0.42
C LYS A 331 3.74 11.02 1.38
N LEU A 332 3.90 12.35 1.41
CA LEU A 332 4.91 12.98 2.24
C LEU A 332 4.60 12.84 3.73
N LEU A 333 3.32 12.88 4.12
CA LEU A 333 2.89 12.59 5.49
C LEU A 333 3.33 11.19 5.93
N ILE A 334 3.01 10.16 5.14
CA ILE A 334 3.41 8.78 5.47
C ILE A 334 4.93 8.59 5.45
N MET A 335 5.64 9.26 4.54
CA MET A 335 7.11 9.27 4.53
C MET A 335 7.67 9.92 5.80
N GLY A 336 7.14 11.05 6.24
CA GLY A 336 7.55 11.72 7.48
C GLY A 336 7.35 10.83 8.70
N LEU A 337 6.19 10.18 8.81
CA LEU A 337 5.91 9.22 9.89
C LEU A 337 6.85 8.01 9.84
N ARG A 338 7.11 7.46 8.66
CA ARG A 338 8.07 6.36 8.46
C ARG A 338 9.48 6.75 8.89
N ASP A 339 9.93 7.93 8.46
CA ASP A 339 11.30 8.38 8.71
C ASP A 339 11.49 8.71 10.21
N ASN A 340 10.46 9.26 10.88
CA ASN A 340 10.42 9.42 12.33
C ASN A 340 10.40 8.07 13.09
N MET A 341 9.65 7.07 12.60
CA MET A 341 9.66 5.71 13.15
C MET A 341 11.06 5.09 13.09
N PHE A 342 11.76 5.23 11.96
CA PHE A 342 13.12 4.71 11.84
C PHE A 342 14.13 5.49 12.69
N ALA A 343 13.99 6.82 12.78
CA ALA A 343 14.83 7.64 13.68
C ALA A 343 14.62 7.29 15.16
N SER A 344 13.40 6.85 15.52
CA SER A 344 13.04 6.46 16.89
C SER A 344 13.33 4.98 17.20
N ALA A 345 13.87 4.21 16.26
CA ALA A 345 13.88 2.75 16.35
C ALA A 345 14.66 2.19 17.54
N ASP A 346 15.80 2.78 17.91
CA ASP A 346 16.59 2.31 19.06
C ASP A 346 15.83 2.49 20.38
N ARG A 347 15.11 3.61 20.53
CA ARG A 347 14.24 3.88 21.68
C ARG A 347 13.06 2.91 21.72
N LEU A 348 12.36 2.73 20.60
CA LEU A 348 11.23 1.82 20.49
C LEU A 348 11.60 0.36 20.79
N LEU A 349 12.76 -0.10 20.31
CA LEU A 349 13.21 -1.48 20.50
C LEU A 349 13.79 -1.75 21.90
N SER A 350 14.36 -0.75 22.56
CA SER A 350 14.87 -0.87 23.93
C SER A 350 13.79 -0.70 24.98
N GLY A 351 12.66 -0.06 24.64
CA GLY A 351 11.65 0.36 25.60
C GLY A 351 12.13 1.51 26.50
N SER A 352 13.19 2.21 26.09
CA SER A 352 13.74 3.34 26.86
C SER A 352 12.76 4.50 26.89
N THR A 353 12.56 5.06 28.08
CA THR A 353 11.84 6.31 28.32
C THR A 353 12.78 7.51 28.46
N GLU A 354 14.09 7.30 28.27
CA GLU A 354 15.10 8.36 28.37
C GLU A 354 15.17 9.18 27.07
N GLY A 355 15.17 10.50 27.23
CA GLY A 355 15.22 11.48 26.14
C GLY A 355 13.87 12.17 25.89
N ALA A 356 13.93 13.40 25.38
CA ALA A 356 12.72 14.14 25.00
C ALA A 356 12.06 13.45 23.79
N VAL A 357 10.83 12.95 23.98
CA VAL A 357 10.00 12.49 22.86
C VAL A 357 9.21 13.67 22.33
N GLU A 358 9.56 14.14 21.15
CA GLU A 358 8.84 15.22 20.48
C GLU A 358 7.45 14.75 20.05
N SER A 359 6.46 15.63 20.19
CA SER A 359 5.14 15.40 19.59
C SER A 359 5.27 15.32 18.07
N LEU A 360 4.46 14.45 17.45
CA LEU A 360 4.36 14.33 15.99
C LEU A 360 3.95 15.65 15.35
N VAL A 361 3.08 16.42 16.01
CA VAL A 361 2.61 17.72 15.54
C VAL A 361 3.01 18.77 16.60
N PRO A 362 3.76 19.82 16.23
CA PRO A 362 4.14 20.25 14.89
C PRO A 362 5.48 19.70 14.39
N SER A 363 6.21 18.89 15.19
CA SER A 363 7.64 18.62 14.96
C SER A 363 7.92 17.79 13.70
N ILE A 364 7.06 16.81 13.41
CA ILE A 364 7.20 15.91 12.25
C ILE A 364 6.22 16.28 11.14
N ILE A 365 4.97 16.59 11.52
CA ILE A 365 3.88 16.96 10.63
C ILE A 365 3.44 18.37 10.98
N ASP A 366 3.52 19.26 10.00
CA ASP A 366 3.00 20.63 10.12
C ASP A 366 1.48 20.60 10.37
N PRO A 367 0.94 21.40 11.31
CA PRO A 367 -0.50 21.44 11.59
C PRO A 367 -1.36 21.66 10.34
N ASP A 368 -0.93 22.50 9.39
CA ASP A 368 -1.71 22.77 8.18
C ASP A 368 -1.76 21.57 7.24
N VAL A 369 -0.74 20.69 7.28
CA VAL A 369 -0.77 19.39 6.57
C VAL A 369 -1.87 18.52 7.16
N LEU A 370 -1.95 18.42 8.49
CA LEU A 370 -2.94 17.59 9.18
C LEU A 370 -4.37 18.09 8.91
N TRP A 371 -4.60 19.39 9.05
CA TRP A 371 -5.93 20.01 8.93
C TRP A 371 -6.41 20.20 7.49
N SER A 372 -5.51 20.14 6.51
CA SER A 372 -5.88 20.16 5.08
C SER A 372 -6.60 18.89 4.60
N CYS A 373 -6.56 17.79 5.36
CA CYS A 373 -7.21 16.54 4.97
C CYS A 373 -8.74 16.66 5.02
N THR A 374 -9.42 16.33 3.93
CA THR A 374 -10.89 16.32 3.87
C THR A 374 -11.48 14.97 4.30
N SER A 375 -10.66 13.98 4.68
CA SER A 375 -11.08 12.61 4.98
C SER A 375 -11.87 11.90 3.86
N CYS A 376 -11.76 12.36 2.61
CA CYS A 376 -12.43 11.74 1.46
C CYS A 376 -11.88 10.36 1.09
N GLY A 377 -10.62 10.08 1.48
CA GLY A 377 -9.99 8.77 1.36
C GLY A 377 -9.60 8.29 -0.05
N ALA A 378 -9.64 9.17 -1.05
CA ALA A 378 -9.12 8.86 -2.39
C ALA A 378 -7.67 8.32 -2.34
N CYS A 379 -6.85 8.79 -1.40
CA CYS A 379 -5.49 8.30 -1.17
C CYS A 379 -5.43 6.83 -0.74
N THR A 380 -6.32 6.38 0.13
CA THR A 380 -6.43 5.00 0.60
C THR A 380 -6.91 4.08 -0.52
N GLU A 381 -7.91 4.52 -1.29
CA GLU A 381 -8.46 3.73 -2.41
C GLU A 381 -7.45 3.55 -3.55
N GLU A 382 -6.64 4.57 -3.83
CA GLU A 382 -5.61 4.52 -4.88
C GLU A 382 -4.26 3.95 -4.42
N CYS A 383 -4.09 3.66 -3.13
CA CYS A 383 -2.87 3.06 -2.63
C CYS A 383 -2.77 1.59 -3.09
N PRO A 384 -1.76 1.21 -3.89
CA PRO A 384 -1.63 -0.15 -4.41
C PRO A 384 -1.19 -1.17 -3.35
N VAL A 385 -0.80 -0.69 -2.16
CA VAL A 385 -0.31 -1.50 -1.05
C VAL A 385 -1.18 -1.31 0.21
N ASP A 386 -2.39 -0.80 0.02
CA ASP A 386 -3.43 -0.65 1.07
C ASP A 386 -3.01 0.08 2.35
N ILE A 387 -2.26 1.18 2.20
CA ILE A 387 -1.94 2.07 3.33
C ILE A 387 -3.18 2.84 3.80
N GLU A 388 -3.47 2.74 5.10
CA GLU A 388 -4.61 3.36 5.79
C GLU A 388 -4.32 4.83 6.17
N HIS A 389 -4.07 5.69 5.16
CA HIS A 389 -3.62 7.08 5.35
C HIS A 389 -4.56 7.92 6.23
N VAL A 390 -5.87 7.76 6.05
CA VAL A 390 -6.89 8.58 6.72
C VAL A 390 -6.98 8.25 8.20
N ASP A 391 -6.77 6.99 8.58
CA ASP A 391 -6.83 6.57 9.99
C ASP A 391 -5.69 7.21 10.78
N ALA A 392 -4.45 7.16 10.24
CA ALA A 392 -3.31 7.85 10.87
C ALA A 392 -3.54 9.36 11.05
N ILE A 393 -4.18 10.01 10.08
CA ILE A 393 -4.53 11.44 10.17
C ILE A 393 -5.57 11.69 11.26
N ILE A 394 -6.63 10.89 11.32
CA ILE A 394 -7.71 11.08 12.28
C ILE A 394 -7.24 10.77 13.70
N ASP A 395 -6.38 9.75 13.88
CA ASP A 395 -5.79 9.45 15.19
C ASP A 395 -4.89 10.58 15.67
N MET A 396 -4.08 11.20 14.79
CA MET A 396 -3.32 12.40 15.14
C MET A 396 -4.23 13.59 15.47
N ARG A 397 -5.30 13.82 14.70
CA ARG A 397 -6.29 14.87 15.01
C ARG A 397 -6.96 14.64 16.36
N ARG A 398 -7.25 13.39 16.70
CA ARG A 398 -7.83 13.02 17.99
C ARG A 398 -6.92 13.45 19.14
N TYR A 399 -5.61 13.24 19.01
CA TYR A 399 -4.65 13.73 19.99
C TYR A 399 -4.62 15.24 20.08
N GLU A 400 -4.51 15.92 18.93
CA GLU A 400 -4.49 17.38 18.90
C GLU A 400 -5.73 18.00 19.54
N VAL A 401 -6.92 17.44 19.31
CA VAL A 401 -8.16 17.96 19.90
C VAL A 401 -8.33 17.59 21.37
N MET A 402 -8.15 16.31 21.71
CA MET A 402 -8.52 15.78 23.04
C MET A 402 -7.43 15.99 24.09
N MET A 403 -6.16 16.03 23.69
CA MET A 403 -5.02 16.15 24.61
C MET A 403 -4.42 17.56 24.57
N GLU A 404 -4.24 18.13 23.38
CA GLU A 404 -3.55 19.42 23.21
C GLU A 404 -4.51 20.62 23.09
N SER A 405 -5.82 20.38 22.98
CA SER A 405 -6.82 21.42 22.69
C SER A 405 -6.44 22.30 21.49
N ARG A 406 -5.80 21.70 20.49
CA ARG A 406 -5.24 22.37 19.30
C ARG A 406 -5.99 21.95 18.05
N PHE A 407 -6.66 22.92 17.43
CA PHE A 407 -7.40 22.73 16.17
C PHE A 407 -7.65 24.09 15.51
N PRO A 408 -8.01 24.13 14.21
CA PRO A 408 -8.30 25.38 13.52
C PRO A 408 -9.41 26.15 14.22
N SER A 409 -9.30 27.47 14.28
CA SER A 409 -10.25 28.33 15.00
C SER A 409 -11.70 28.17 14.52
N GLU A 410 -11.88 27.92 13.23
CA GLU A 410 -13.15 27.68 12.54
C GLU A 410 -13.82 26.40 13.02
N ALA A 411 -13.03 25.39 13.43
CA ALA A 411 -13.54 24.16 14.00
C ALA A 411 -14.17 24.37 15.39
N GLY A 412 -13.68 25.35 16.16
CA GLY A 412 -14.18 25.60 17.51
C GLY A 412 -15.66 26.03 17.52
N LEU A 413 -16.08 26.87 16.58
CA LEU A 413 -17.49 27.24 16.45
C LEU A 413 -18.34 26.03 16.03
N LEU A 414 -17.87 25.25 15.07
CA LEU A 414 -18.55 24.03 14.62
C LEU A 414 -18.76 23.03 15.77
N LEU A 415 -17.72 22.75 16.57
CA LEU A 415 -17.81 21.80 17.68
C LEU A 415 -18.77 22.29 18.75
N ARG A 416 -18.70 23.57 19.14
CA ARG A 416 -19.64 24.18 20.09
C ARG A 416 -21.08 24.16 19.59
N ASN A 417 -21.30 24.38 18.29
CA ASN A 417 -22.66 24.31 17.73
C ASN A 417 -23.21 22.89 17.77
N ILE A 418 -22.38 21.87 17.45
CA ILE A 418 -22.79 20.47 17.56
C ILE A 418 -23.15 20.13 19.01
N GLU A 419 -22.34 20.53 19.97
CA GLU A 419 -22.56 20.31 21.40
C GLU A 419 -23.85 20.96 21.91
N ASN A 420 -24.07 22.24 21.58
CA ASN A 420 -25.18 23.01 22.15
C ASN A 420 -26.50 22.90 21.38
N GLN A 421 -26.44 22.67 20.07
CA GLN A 421 -27.62 22.71 19.18
C GLN A 421 -27.84 21.40 18.40
N GLY A 422 -26.91 20.44 18.51
CA GLY A 422 -26.99 19.19 17.77
C GLY A 422 -26.76 19.35 16.27
N ASP A 423 -26.17 20.47 15.81
CA ASP A 423 -25.87 20.71 14.40
C ASP A 423 -24.65 21.62 14.21
N PRO A 424 -23.87 21.47 13.11
CA PRO A 424 -22.65 22.26 12.93
C PRO A 424 -22.88 23.75 12.59
N TRP A 425 -24.10 24.15 12.20
CA TRP A 425 -24.43 25.52 11.79
C TRP A 425 -25.03 26.35 12.93
N GLY A 426 -25.45 25.73 14.03
CA GLY A 426 -26.12 26.39 15.15
C GLY A 426 -27.52 26.89 14.80
N LEU A 427 -28.19 26.21 13.85
CA LEU A 427 -29.53 26.61 13.38
C LEU A 427 -30.64 26.09 14.31
N GLY A 428 -30.37 25.04 15.09
CA GLY A 428 -31.26 24.48 16.08
C GLY A 428 -32.36 23.59 15.49
N ASN A 429 -33.09 22.93 16.39
CA ASN A 429 -34.01 21.84 16.03
C ASN A 429 -35.29 22.29 15.33
N SER A 430 -35.76 23.53 15.56
CA SER A 430 -37.01 24.04 14.99
C SER A 430 -36.97 24.16 13.47
N LYS A 431 -35.79 24.27 12.86
CA LYS A 431 -35.62 24.41 11.40
C LYS A 431 -35.53 23.07 10.65
N ARG A 432 -35.55 21.94 11.37
CA ARG A 432 -35.30 20.61 10.78
C ARG A 432 -36.44 20.10 9.88
N THR A 433 -37.62 20.70 9.97
CA THR A 433 -38.80 20.34 9.18
C THR A 433 -39.08 21.32 8.04
N GLU A 434 -38.32 22.41 7.89
CA GLU A 434 -38.56 23.43 6.87
C GLU A 434 -38.57 22.86 5.45
N TRP A 435 -37.72 21.85 5.17
CA TRP A 435 -37.62 21.21 3.86
C TRP A 435 -38.90 20.46 3.45
N LEU A 436 -39.77 20.10 4.38
CA LEU A 436 -41.06 19.45 4.08
C LEU A 436 -41.96 20.35 3.22
N SER A 437 -41.85 21.67 3.38
CA SER A 437 -42.63 22.64 2.59
C SER A 437 -42.38 22.57 1.09
N ALA A 438 -41.27 21.96 0.66
CA ALA A 438 -40.96 21.75 -0.74
C ALA A 438 -41.72 20.56 -1.34
N LEU A 439 -42.25 19.64 -0.52
CA LEU A 439 -42.94 18.43 -0.97
C LEU A 439 -44.41 18.69 -1.30
N ASP A 440 -44.93 17.90 -2.23
CA ASP A 440 -46.33 17.89 -2.66
C ASP A 440 -47.17 16.78 -1.97
N PHE A 441 -46.60 16.16 -0.95
CA PHE A 441 -47.21 15.12 -0.13
C PHE A 441 -46.76 15.26 1.33
N GLU A 442 -47.55 14.70 2.25
CA GLU A 442 -47.24 14.73 3.68
C GLU A 442 -46.22 13.64 4.06
N VAL A 443 -45.29 13.99 4.94
CA VAL A 443 -44.36 13.06 5.56
C VAL A 443 -44.63 13.07 7.08
N PRO A 444 -45.01 11.93 7.69
CA PRO A 444 -45.32 11.88 9.11
C PRO A 444 -44.07 12.14 9.96
N ILE A 445 -44.24 12.95 11.00
CA ILE A 445 -43.25 13.18 12.05
C ILE A 445 -43.59 12.22 13.20
N ILE A 446 -42.65 11.35 13.53
CA ILE A 446 -42.83 10.33 14.57
C ILE A 446 -42.44 10.92 15.92
N GLU A 447 -43.42 11.01 16.83
CA GLU A 447 -43.23 11.58 18.17
C GLU A 447 -42.86 10.55 19.23
N ASP A 448 -43.30 9.29 19.09
CA ASP A 448 -43.04 8.18 20.01
C ASP A 448 -42.87 6.87 19.22
N THR A 449 -43.83 5.95 19.33
CA THR A 449 -43.83 4.65 18.65
C THR A 449 -44.05 4.84 17.15
N ILE A 450 -43.22 4.19 16.34
CA ILE A 450 -43.39 4.12 14.88
C ILE A 450 -44.69 3.35 14.58
N PRO A 451 -45.67 3.96 13.88
CA PRO A 451 -46.91 3.28 13.49
C PRO A 451 -46.66 2.03 12.64
N GLU A 452 -47.52 1.01 12.76
CA GLU A 452 -47.36 -0.26 12.02
C GLU A 452 -47.42 -0.10 10.49
N ASP A 453 -48.05 0.97 9.99
CA ASP A 453 -48.15 1.29 8.57
C ASP A 453 -46.90 2.01 8.02
N ILE A 454 -45.94 2.38 8.86
CA ILE A 454 -44.67 2.99 8.46
C ILE A 454 -43.57 1.93 8.38
N GLU A 455 -43.10 1.64 7.17
CA GLU A 455 -42.07 0.62 6.93
C GLU A 455 -40.67 1.11 7.32
N TYR A 456 -40.35 2.39 7.08
CA TYR A 456 -39.02 2.94 7.34
C TYR A 456 -39.04 4.25 8.13
N LEU A 457 -38.07 4.39 9.03
CA LEU A 457 -37.67 5.68 9.56
C LEU A 457 -36.58 6.28 8.68
N TYR A 458 -36.85 7.42 8.05
CA TYR A 458 -35.87 8.13 7.24
C TYR A 458 -35.10 9.14 8.08
N TRP A 459 -33.90 8.77 8.51
CA TRP A 459 -32.98 9.67 9.21
C TRP A 459 -32.46 10.76 8.26
N VAL A 460 -32.94 11.99 8.43
CA VAL A 460 -32.57 13.14 7.58
C VAL A 460 -31.18 13.67 7.97
N GLY A 461 -30.89 13.68 9.27
CA GLY A 461 -29.66 14.19 9.85
C GLY A 461 -29.49 15.70 9.73
N CYS A 462 -28.48 16.25 10.39
CA CYS A 462 -28.23 17.70 10.41
C CYS A 462 -28.00 18.28 9.01
N ALA A 463 -27.16 17.65 8.18
CA ALA A 463 -26.84 18.18 6.85
C ALA A 463 -28.04 18.09 5.90
N GLY A 464 -28.78 16.98 5.95
CA GLY A 464 -29.97 16.84 5.13
C GLY A 464 -31.06 17.86 5.47
N SER A 465 -31.23 18.17 6.75
CA SER A 465 -32.32 19.03 7.23
C SER A 465 -31.97 20.52 7.24
N LEU A 466 -30.68 20.88 7.35
CA LEU A 466 -30.25 22.26 7.60
C LEU A 466 -29.34 22.86 6.52
N ASP A 467 -28.58 22.05 5.77
CA ASP A 467 -27.75 22.55 4.67
C ASP A 467 -28.56 22.65 3.36
N GLU A 468 -28.46 23.77 2.64
CA GLU A 468 -29.24 24.00 1.42
C GLU A 468 -28.94 22.97 0.32
N ARG A 469 -27.69 22.48 0.22
CA ARG A 469 -27.33 21.45 -0.76
C ARG A 469 -27.81 20.08 -0.31
N GLY A 470 -27.75 19.81 1.01
CA GLY A 470 -28.28 18.62 1.64
C GLY A 470 -29.79 18.47 1.45
N ARG A 471 -30.57 19.54 1.67
CA ARG A 471 -32.04 19.56 1.52
C ARG A 471 -32.49 19.05 0.16
N LYS A 472 -31.85 19.49 -0.93
CA LYS A 472 -32.18 19.03 -2.29
C LYS A 472 -32.05 17.51 -2.47
N GLN A 473 -31.09 16.88 -1.79
CA GLN A 473 -30.90 15.42 -1.84
C GLN A 473 -31.98 14.70 -1.02
N VAL A 474 -32.32 15.25 0.15
CA VAL A 474 -33.37 14.71 1.02
C VAL A 474 -34.73 14.80 0.35
N GLU A 475 -35.09 15.96 -0.20
CA GLU A 475 -36.33 16.17 -0.96
C GLU A 475 -36.45 15.20 -2.13
N SER A 476 -35.37 15.01 -2.88
CA SER A 476 -35.34 14.06 -4.00
C SER A 476 -35.52 12.62 -3.52
N THR A 477 -34.89 12.24 -2.41
CA THR A 477 -35.03 10.91 -1.80
C THR A 477 -36.46 10.66 -1.31
N ALA A 478 -37.04 11.63 -0.60
CA ALA A 478 -38.43 11.58 -0.14
C ALA A 478 -39.41 11.40 -1.31
N ARG A 479 -39.24 12.16 -2.41
CA ARG A 479 -40.06 12.01 -3.63
C ARG A 479 -39.91 10.63 -4.27
N MET A 480 -38.71 10.05 -4.26
CA MET A 480 -38.48 8.70 -4.77
C MET A 480 -39.17 7.65 -3.92
N LEU A 481 -39.06 7.73 -2.58
CA LEU A 481 -39.75 6.82 -1.65
C LEU A 481 -41.27 6.89 -1.84
N HIS A 482 -41.83 8.11 -1.88
CA HIS A 482 -43.26 8.32 -2.08
C HIS A 482 -43.75 7.72 -3.42
N ARG A 483 -43.03 7.98 -4.53
CA ARG A 483 -43.39 7.41 -5.85
C ARG A 483 -43.24 5.90 -5.91
N ALA A 484 -42.34 5.32 -5.13
CA ALA A 484 -42.18 3.88 -5.02
C ALA A 484 -43.27 3.21 -4.15
N GLY A 485 -44.16 3.99 -3.52
CA GLY A 485 -45.16 3.48 -2.60
C GLY A 485 -44.58 3.02 -1.26
N VAL A 486 -43.35 3.43 -0.93
CA VAL A 486 -42.71 3.12 0.36
C VAL A 486 -43.25 4.07 1.42
N THR A 487 -43.79 3.52 2.50
CA THR A 487 -44.24 4.33 3.64
C THR A 487 -43.06 4.64 4.56
N PHE A 488 -42.86 5.91 4.86
CA PHE A 488 -41.74 6.35 5.69
C PHE A 488 -42.13 7.55 6.56
N GLY A 489 -41.49 7.67 7.72
CA GLY A 489 -41.60 8.82 8.63
C GLY A 489 -40.23 9.41 8.97
N ILE A 490 -40.21 10.56 9.63
CA ILE A 490 -38.99 11.23 10.12
C ILE A 490 -39.13 11.56 11.61
N LEU A 491 -38.02 11.84 12.32
CA LEU A 491 -38.09 12.30 13.71
C LEU A 491 -38.15 13.83 13.82
N GLY A 492 -37.91 14.56 12.73
CA GLY A 492 -38.04 16.01 12.66
C GLY A 492 -37.16 16.72 13.72
N PRO A 493 -37.74 17.52 14.64
CA PRO A 493 -36.98 18.24 15.67
C PRO A 493 -36.23 17.35 16.67
N ARG A 494 -36.58 16.07 16.79
CA ARG A 494 -35.87 15.11 17.65
C ARG A 494 -34.56 14.59 17.04
N GLU A 495 -34.32 14.79 15.73
CA GLU A 495 -33.06 14.39 15.13
C GLU A 495 -31.91 15.29 15.58
N ALA A 496 -30.71 14.71 15.69
CA ALA A 496 -29.49 15.45 15.91
C ALA A 496 -28.46 15.17 14.79
N CYS A 497 -27.28 15.78 14.88
CA CYS A 497 -26.13 15.38 14.08
C CYS A 497 -25.72 13.95 14.48
N THR A 498 -25.21 13.17 13.51
CA THR A 498 -24.66 11.83 13.79
C THR A 498 -23.34 11.86 14.57
N GLY A 499 -22.78 13.05 14.81
CA GLY A 499 -21.46 13.23 15.41
C GLY A 499 -20.28 12.98 14.46
N ASP A 500 -20.53 12.60 13.19
CA ASP A 500 -19.46 12.35 12.20
C ASP A 500 -18.49 13.53 12.01
N PRO A 501 -18.93 14.80 11.92
CA PRO A 501 -18.02 15.94 11.85
C PRO A 501 -17.12 16.04 13.09
N ALA A 502 -17.68 15.86 14.30
CA ALA A 502 -16.90 15.87 15.54
C ALA A 502 -15.85 14.77 15.54
N ARG A 503 -16.24 13.54 15.18
CA ARG A 503 -15.35 12.38 15.10
C ARG A 503 -14.19 12.58 14.12
N ARG A 504 -14.47 13.09 12.91
CA ARG A 504 -13.45 13.35 11.88
C ARG A 504 -12.53 14.53 12.22
N MET A 505 -13.01 15.43 13.06
CA MET A 505 -12.20 16.50 13.62
C MET A 505 -11.33 16.03 14.78
N GLY A 506 -11.59 14.85 15.34
CA GLY A 506 -10.84 14.30 16.47
C GLY A 506 -11.51 14.50 17.83
N ASN A 507 -12.67 15.16 17.89
CA ASN A 507 -13.45 15.24 19.12
C ASN A 507 -14.29 13.97 19.28
N GLU A 508 -13.64 12.91 19.76
CA GLU A 508 -14.29 11.63 19.94
C GLU A 508 -15.35 11.70 21.06
N TYR A 509 -15.13 12.51 22.10
CA TYR A 509 -16.04 12.63 23.25
C TYR A 509 -17.42 13.11 22.79
N LEU A 510 -17.43 14.24 22.08
CA LEU A 510 -18.64 14.78 21.49
C LEU A 510 -19.27 13.79 20.50
N PHE A 511 -18.48 13.05 19.74
CA PHE A 511 -19.04 11.99 18.89
C PHE A 511 -19.76 10.91 19.69
N GLN A 512 -19.16 10.42 20.78
CA GLN A 512 -19.77 9.38 21.61
C GLN A 512 -21.03 9.86 22.31
N GLU A 513 -21.05 11.10 22.83
CA GLU A 513 -22.26 11.70 23.40
C GLU A 513 -23.39 11.77 22.37
N MET A 514 -23.11 12.31 21.18
CA MET A 514 -24.10 12.40 20.10
C MET A 514 -24.56 11.02 19.65
N ALA A 515 -23.65 10.04 19.58
CA ALA A 515 -24.00 8.67 19.22
C ALA A 515 -24.90 8.02 20.27
N LYS A 516 -24.58 8.15 21.57
CA LYS A 516 -25.38 7.62 22.68
C LYS A 516 -26.78 8.24 22.68
N ALA A 517 -26.88 9.58 22.58
CA ALA A 517 -28.17 10.29 22.51
C ALA A 517 -29.02 9.89 21.29
N ASN A 518 -28.39 9.71 20.12
CA ASN A 518 -29.10 9.24 18.93
C ASN A 518 -29.58 7.79 19.09
N ILE A 519 -28.78 6.91 19.70
CA ILE A 519 -29.18 5.52 19.97
C ILE A 519 -30.36 5.49 20.95
N GLU A 520 -30.34 6.31 21.99
CA GLU A 520 -31.46 6.45 22.92
C GLU A 520 -32.71 6.99 22.23
N THR A 521 -32.57 7.95 21.33
CA THR A 521 -33.71 8.50 20.57
C THR A 521 -34.32 7.47 19.61
N LEU A 522 -33.54 6.49 19.14
CA LEU A 522 -33.97 5.48 18.17
C LEU A 522 -34.54 4.20 18.81
N ASN A 523 -34.29 3.96 20.10
CA ASN A 523 -34.80 2.79 20.84
C ASN A 523 -35.96 3.19 21.75
#